data_AF-A0A920RGC1-F1
#
_entry.id   AF-A0A920RGC1-F1
#
_cell.length_a   1.000
_cell.length_b   1.000
_cell.length_c   1.000
_cell.angle_alpha   90.00
_cell.angle_beta   90.00
_cell.angle_gamma   90.00
#
_symmetry.space_group_name_H-M   'P 1'
#
loop_
_entity.id
_entity.type
_entity.pdbx_description
1 polymer ?
#
loop_
_entity_poly.entity_id
_entity_poly.type
_entity_poly.pdbx_seq_one_letter_code
_entity_poly.pdbx_strand_id
1 'polypeptide(L)'
;MVQAEIRRSGFEELLGAGIVLTGGSAKMDGMVELAEEVFLMPVRTAVPHYVGGLSEVVRNPIFSTAVGLVLFGQRHRLGLQQDRSVRVEVSNNGLPGTRLVSPIPG
;
A
#
# COMPACT_ATOMS: atom_id res chain seq x y z
N MET A 1 -6.81 15.66 -8.13
CA MET A 1 -7.71 14.58 -8.59
C MET A 1 -7.88 13.45 -7.59
N VAL A 2 -6.92 13.10 -6.72
CA VAL A 2 -7.14 12.09 -5.66
C VAL A 2 -7.97 12.63 -4.47
N GLN A 3 -7.66 13.84 -3.97
CA GLN A 3 -8.39 14.46 -2.85
C GLN A 3 -9.88 14.68 -3.14
N ALA A 4 -10.22 15.04 -4.39
CA ALA A 4 -11.60 15.18 -4.83
C ALA A 4 -12.34 13.83 -4.82
N GLU A 5 -11.66 12.74 -5.19
CA GLU A 5 -12.26 11.39 -5.19
C GLU A 5 -12.44 10.85 -3.76
N ILE A 6 -11.53 11.17 -2.83
CA ILE A 6 -11.69 10.86 -1.40
C ILE A 6 -12.97 11.52 -0.86
N ARG A 7 -13.16 12.81 -1.14
CA ARG A 7 -14.40 13.54 -0.79
C ARG A 7 -15.64 12.91 -1.40
N ARG A 8 -15.57 12.60 -2.69
CA ARG A 8 -16.69 12.04 -3.44
C ARG A 8 -17.08 10.63 -2.97
N SER A 9 -16.11 9.83 -2.58
CA SER A 9 -16.33 8.46 -2.08
C SER A 9 -16.84 8.41 -0.64
N GLY A 10 -16.82 9.53 0.10
CA GLY A 10 -17.25 9.59 1.49
C GLY A 10 -16.27 8.93 2.47
N PHE A 11 -15.06 8.60 2.02
CA PHE A 11 -14.05 7.91 2.84
C PHE A 11 -13.16 8.84 3.68
N GLU A 12 -13.45 10.15 3.74
CA GLU A 12 -12.64 11.11 4.52
C GLU A 12 -12.49 10.69 5.99
N GLU A 13 -13.54 10.17 6.62
CA GLU A 13 -13.49 9.71 8.03
C GLU A 13 -12.77 8.36 8.21
N LEU A 14 -12.59 7.58 7.14
CA LEU A 14 -11.91 6.26 7.19
C LEU A 14 -10.39 6.35 7.03
N LEU A 15 -9.85 7.55 6.76
CA LEU A 15 -8.41 7.76 6.56
C LEU A 15 -7.60 7.89 7.86
N GLY A 16 -8.14 7.41 8.99
CA GLY A 16 -7.46 7.47 10.29
C GLY A 16 -6.10 6.75 10.35
N ALA A 17 -5.82 5.84 9.41
CA ALA A 17 -4.53 5.15 9.29
C ALA A 17 -3.46 5.92 8.47
N GLY A 18 -3.85 6.98 7.77
CA GLY A 18 -3.00 7.71 6.81
C GLY A 18 -3.03 7.13 5.39
N ILE A 19 -2.15 7.62 4.52
CA ILE A 19 -2.08 7.26 3.10
C ILE A 19 -0.86 6.38 2.84
N VAL A 20 -1.02 5.41 1.94
CA VAL A 20 0.05 4.53 1.49
C VAL A 20 0.30 4.74 0.00
N LEU A 21 1.51 5.15 -0.37
CA LEU A 21 1.96 5.29 -1.74
C LEU A 21 2.61 4.00 -2.25
N THR A 22 2.32 3.65 -3.49
CA THR A 22 2.82 2.45 -4.16
C THR A 22 3.06 2.74 -5.65
N GLY A 23 3.70 1.81 -6.37
CA GLY A 23 4.05 1.97 -7.78
C GLY A 23 5.37 2.71 -7.99
N GLY A 24 5.78 2.89 -9.25
CA GLY A 24 7.07 3.53 -9.57
C GLY A 24 7.15 5.01 -9.20
N SER A 25 6.03 5.75 -9.30
CA SER A 25 5.97 7.16 -8.92
C SER A 25 6.16 7.39 -7.42
N ALA A 26 5.83 6.41 -6.57
CA ALA A 26 6.05 6.49 -5.13
C ALA A 26 7.53 6.53 -4.72
N LYS A 27 8.45 6.26 -5.66
CA LYS A 27 9.90 6.39 -5.48
C LYS A 27 10.48 7.73 -5.92
N MET A 28 9.66 8.62 -6.49
CA MET A 28 10.13 9.95 -6.86
C MET A 28 10.51 10.72 -5.60
N ASP A 29 11.68 11.34 -5.62
CA ASP A 29 12.16 12.14 -4.50
C ASP A 29 11.17 13.28 -4.18
N GLY A 30 10.87 13.50 -2.90
CA GLY A 30 9.91 14.51 -2.46
C GLY A 30 8.44 14.10 -2.58
N MET A 31 8.12 12.91 -3.10
CA MET A 31 6.72 12.50 -3.32
C MET A 31 5.97 12.24 -2.00
N VAL A 32 6.65 11.74 -0.97
CA VAL A 32 6.02 11.50 0.34
C VAL A 32 5.71 12.84 1.00
N GLU A 33 6.67 13.75 0.99
CA GLU A 33 6.60 15.09 1.58
C GLU A 33 5.49 15.92 0.91
N LEU A 34 5.45 15.91 -0.43
CA LEU A 34 4.40 16.57 -1.19
C LEU A 34 3.01 16.00 -0.85
N ALA A 35 2.91 14.68 -0.70
CA ALA A 35 1.64 14.06 -0.34
C ALA A 35 1.23 14.43 1.10
N GLU A 36 2.15 14.47 2.06
CA GLU A 36 1.87 14.93 3.43
C GLU A 36 1.37 16.38 3.45
N GLU A 37 1.97 17.27 2.64
CA GLU A 37 1.54 18.67 2.52
C GLU A 37 0.12 18.78 1.93
N VAL A 38 -0.18 18.02 0.87
CA VAL A 38 -1.47 18.06 0.17
C VAL A 38 -2.60 17.44 1.01
N PHE A 39 -2.32 16.35 1.72
CA PHE A 39 -3.35 15.58 2.41
C PHE A 39 -3.45 15.86 3.91
N LEU A 40 -2.47 16.54 4.51
CA LEU A 40 -2.41 16.83 5.96
C LEU A 40 -2.58 15.58 6.82
N MET A 41 -2.06 14.45 6.33
CA MET A 41 -2.15 13.12 6.94
C MET A 41 -0.81 12.41 6.81
N PRO A 42 -0.47 11.46 7.71
CA PRO A 42 0.75 10.66 7.56
C PRO A 42 0.76 9.91 6.24
N VAL A 43 1.85 10.00 5.47
CA VAL A 43 2.02 9.27 4.21
C VAL A 43 3.22 8.34 4.30
N ARG A 44 3.10 7.13 3.74
CA ARG A 44 4.18 6.13 3.77
C ARG A 44 4.31 5.41 2.45
N THR A 45 5.52 5.01 2.10
CA THR A 45 5.76 4.19 0.91
C THR A 45 5.70 2.70 1.26
N ALA A 46 4.98 1.97 0.43
CA ALA A 46 4.72 0.55 0.56
C ALA A 46 5.51 -0.28 -0.44
N VAL A 47 6.00 -1.44 0.00
CA VAL A 47 6.59 -2.48 -0.85
C VAL A 47 5.74 -3.75 -0.78
N PRO A 48 5.63 -4.50 -1.88
CA PRO A 48 4.83 -5.73 -1.87
C PRO A 48 5.52 -6.77 -0.98
N HIS A 49 4.72 -7.43 -0.16
CA HIS A 49 5.18 -8.57 0.63
C HIS A 49 4.99 -9.85 -0.19
N TYR A 50 6.10 -10.49 -0.54
CA TYR A 50 6.13 -11.76 -1.27
C TYR A 50 7.08 -12.71 -0.56
N VAL A 51 6.67 -13.99 -0.46
CA VAL A 51 7.48 -15.04 0.14
C VAL A 51 7.82 -16.06 -0.94
N GLY A 52 9.09 -16.11 -1.34
CA GLY A 52 9.61 -17.05 -2.33
C GLY A 52 11.03 -16.70 -2.78
N GLY A 53 11.53 -17.37 -3.82
CA GLY A 53 12.90 -17.14 -4.31
C GLY A 53 13.16 -15.73 -4.87
N LEU A 54 12.09 -14.97 -5.15
CA LEU A 54 12.17 -13.64 -5.76
C LEU A 54 11.94 -12.48 -4.77
N SER A 55 11.79 -12.78 -3.47
CA SER A 55 11.38 -11.81 -2.43
C SER A 55 12.20 -10.52 -2.45
N GLU A 56 13.53 -10.63 -2.51
CA GLU A 56 14.44 -9.47 -2.53
C GLU A 56 14.32 -8.62 -3.79
N VAL A 57 14.10 -9.26 -4.94
CA VAL A 57 13.97 -8.56 -6.23
C VAL A 57 12.67 -7.77 -6.28
N VAL A 58 11.58 -8.33 -5.73
CA VAL A 58 10.26 -7.69 -5.78
C VAL A 58 10.01 -6.72 -4.63
N ARG A 59 10.92 -6.59 -3.66
CA ARG A 59 10.81 -5.68 -2.50
C ARG A 59 11.00 -4.21 -2.90
N ASN A 60 10.19 -3.74 -3.83
CA ASN A 60 10.24 -2.41 -4.40
C ASN A 60 8.82 -2.00 -4.84
N PRO A 61 8.37 -0.76 -4.57
CA PRO A 61 7.03 -0.30 -4.92
C PRO A 61 6.67 -0.44 -6.40
N ILE A 62 7.66 -0.46 -7.30
CA ILE A 62 7.49 -0.67 -8.74
C ILE A 62 6.78 -2.00 -9.04
N PHE A 63 7.00 -3.03 -8.21
CA PHE A 63 6.43 -4.36 -8.42
C PHE A 63 5.09 -4.60 -7.73
N SER A 64 4.57 -3.62 -6.98
CA SER A 64 3.36 -3.81 -6.16
C SER A 64 2.14 -4.29 -6.95
N THR A 65 1.92 -3.73 -8.14
CA THR A 65 0.79 -4.12 -8.99
C THR A 65 0.96 -5.56 -9.50
N ALA A 66 2.14 -5.90 -10.03
CA ALA A 66 2.41 -7.22 -10.58
C ALA A 66 2.29 -8.31 -9.50
N VAL A 67 2.94 -8.12 -8.35
CA VAL A 67 2.86 -9.05 -7.22
C VAL A 67 1.42 -9.15 -6.72
N GLY A 68 0.71 -8.02 -6.59
CA GLY A 68 -0.69 -8.00 -6.17
C GLY A 68 -1.60 -8.83 -7.08
N LEU A 69 -1.43 -8.72 -8.39
CA LEU A 69 -2.20 -9.50 -9.38
C LEU A 69 -1.87 -11.00 -9.32
N VAL A 70 -0.60 -11.37 -9.18
CA VAL A 70 -0.21 -12.78 -9.04
C VAL A 70 -0.84 -13.39 -7.78
N LEU A 71 -0.71 -12.70 -6.63
CA LEU A 71 -1.30 -13.16 -5.38
C LEU A 71 -2.84 -13.19 -5.45
N PHE A 72 -3.46 -12.26 -6.17
CA PHE A 72 -4.91 -12.25 -6.41
C PHE A 72 -5.32 -13.49 -7.23
N GLY A 73 -4.68 -13.74 -8.37
CA GLY A 73 -4.97 -14.90 -9.21
C GLY A 73 -4.76 -16.22 -8.48
N GLN A 74 -3.68 -16.34 -7.70
CA GLN A 74 -3.41 -17.52 -6.86
C GLN A 74 -4.52 -17.76 -5.84
N ARG A 75 -4.96 -16.71 -5.13
CA ARG A 75 -6.05 -16.80 -4.13
C ARG A 75 -7.37 -17.25 -4.76
N HIS A 76 -7.73 -16.66 -5.90
CA HIS A 76 -8.97 -16.98 -6.61
C HIS A 76 -8.94 -18.39 -7.21
N ARG A 77 -7.78 -18.87 -7.68
CA ARG A 77 -7.65 -20.23 -8.24
C ARG A 77 -7.75 -21.31 -7.15
N LEU A 78 -7.26 -21.03 -5.94
CA LEU A 78 -7.26 -21.98 -4.83
C LEU A 78 -8.55 -21.97 -4.01
N GLY A 79 -9.55 -21.16 -4.38
CA GLY A 79 -10.81 -21.04 -3.63
C GLY A 79 -10.61 -20.52 -2.20
N LEU A 80 -9.46 -19.89 -1.91
CA LEU A 80 -9.11 -19.40 -0.59
C LEU A 80 -9.90 -18.12 -0.32
N GLN A 81 -11.10 -18.26 0.25
CA GLN A 81 -11.81 -17.16 0.91
C GLN A 81 -11.21 -16.96 2.31
N GLN A 82 -10.04 -16.34 2.43
CA GLN A 82 -9.59 -15.79 3.70
C GLN A 82 -8.93 -14.43 3.55
N ASP A 83 -9.48 -13.52 4.36
CA ASP A 83 -9.13 -12.15 4.76
C ASP A 83 -8.70 -11.14 3.68
N ARG A 84 -9.38 -10.00 3.64
CA ARG A 84 -9.10 -8.85 2.74
C ARG A 84 -7.78 -8.14 3.09
N SER A 85 -6.97 -8.68 4.00
CA SER A 85 -5.69 -8.11 4.41
C SER A 85 -4.58 -8.43 3.42
N VAL A 86 -4.48 -7.65 2.33
CA VAL A 86 -3.22 -7.58 1.58
C VAL A 86 -2.18 -6.98 2.52
N ARG A 87 -1.24 -7.80 2.99
CA ARG A 87 -0.14 -7.36 3.83
C ARG A 87 0.86 -6.61 2.96
N VAL A 88 1.06 -5.35 3.28
CA VAL A 88 1.99 -4.48 2.59
C VAL A 88 3.07 -4.08 3.60
N GLU A 89 4.33 -4.28 3.23
CA GLU A 89 5.44 -3.84 4.07
C GLU A 89 5.61 -2.33 3.88
N VAL A 90 5.60 -1.59 4.99
CA VAL A 90 5.82 -0.15 4.96
C VAL A 90 7.30 0.11 5.21
N SER A 91 7.97 0.77 4.27
CA SER A 91 9.37 1.15 4.41
C SER A 91 9.45 2.46 5.19
N ASN A 92 9.77 2.41 6.49
CA ASN A 92 10.05 3.59 7.31
C ASN A 92 11.57 3.80 7.40
N ASN A 93 12.05 5.00 7.07
CA ASN A 93 13.43 5.44 7.31
C ASN A 93 13.75 5.50 8.84
N GLY A 94 13.92 4.35 9.50
CA GLY A 94 14.61 4.29 10.81
C GLY A 94 13.94 3.59 11.99
N LEU A 95 12.89 2.76 11.83
CA LEU A 95 12.37 1.93 12.93
C LEU A 95 12.04 0.50 12.46
N PRO A 96 12.52 -0.56 13.13
CA PRO A 96 12.11 -1.94 12.85
C PRO A 96 10.69 -2.15 13.40
N GLY A 97 9.71 -2.24 12.51
CA GLY A 97 8.34 -2.55 12.90
C GLY A 97 7.38 -2.59 11.72
N THR A 98 6.97 -3.80 11.34
CA THR A 98 5.86 -4.05 10.42
C THR A 98 4.57 -3.57 11.08
N ARG A 99 4.03 -2.41 10.70
CA ARG A 99 2.65 -2.08 11.09
C ARG A 99 1.71 -2.65 10.06
N LEU A 100 0.85 -3.56 10.54
CA LEU A 100 -0.32 -4.02 9.82
C LEU A 100 -1.18 -2.78 9.53
N VAL A 101 -1.33 -2.40 8.26
CA VAL A 101 -2.40 -1.49 7.86
C VAL A 101 -3.67 -2.35 7.78
N SER A 102 -4.61 -2.12 8.69
CA SER A 102 -5.90 -2.79 8.65
C SER A 102 -6.67 -2.36 7.40
N PRO A 103 -7.49 -3.26 6.80
CA PRO A 103 -8.34 -2.88 5.69
C PRO A 103 -9.26 -1.72 6.06
N ILE A 104 -9.49 -0.80 5.12
CA ILE A 104 -10.62 0.13 5.20
C ILE A 104 -11.89 -0.72 5.00
N PRO A 105 -12.83 -0.74 5.97
CA PRO A 105 -14.09 -1.45 5.80
C PRO A 105 -14.86 -0.86 4.61
N GLY A 106 -15.45 -1.74 3.79
CA GLY A 106 -16.33 -1.36 2.69
C GLY A 106 -17.78 -1.32 3.10
#